data_AF-A0A5C8CDK9-F1
#
_entry.id   AF-A0A5C8CDK9-F1
#
_cell.length_a   1.000
_cell.length_b   1.000
_cell.length_c   1.000
_cell.angle_alpha   90.00
_cell.angle_beta   90.00
_cell.angle_gamma   90.00
#
_symmetry.space_group_name_H-M   'P 1'
#
loop_
_entity.id
_entity.type
_entity.pdbx_description
1 polymer ?
#
loop_
_entity_poly.entity_id
_entity_poly.type
_entity_poly.pdbx_seq_one_letter_code
_entity_poly.pdbx_strand_id
1 'polypeptide(L)'
;MRKFLEKLKVRLTPRFIRKIQRIESKVNSLNEKIDFANNKLLSINIFYNNLLNNITNINNFYKLNLNREAYNHKLYDNNKYNIAIVKCTGNLNIGNEFINAGGIYLLRKIFSNSKFYEYEFLDSATIDNYKYPTPALLNKDIKQIESNCDIMFLLCGSIISLRAKNILFELSKIKIRKVMLGASCLIYDENEKSLCYSLQSLYDEIFCRDNITYSLFGNSFNVYSAIDLAFFTDYISKNDNYICNYGGGVCVD
;
A
#
# COMPACT_ATOMS: atom_id res chain seq x y z
N MET A 1 -40.24 52.55 -66.14
CA MET A 1 -39.98 51.58 -65.05
C MET A 1 -40.56 50.18 -65.31
N ARG A 2 -41.85 50.01 -65.69
CA ARG A 2 -42.39 48.67 -66.03
C ARG A 2 -41.68 47.97 -67.20
N LYS A 3 -41.29 48.68 -68.27
CA LYS A 3 -40.48 48.11 -69.38
C LYS A 3 -39.02 47.76 -69.00
N PHE A 4 -38.47 48.40 -67.96
CA PHE A 4 -37.13 48.09 -67.43
C PHE A 4 -37.17 46.85 -66.54
N LEU A 5 -38.23 46.72 -65.70
CA LEU A 5 -38.51 45.53 -64.89
C LEU A 5 -38.95 44.32 -65.73
N GLU A 6 -39.61 44.50 -66.87
CA GLU A 6 -39.91 43.42 -67.82
C GLU A 6 -38.66 42.90 -68.56
N LYS A 7 -37.70 43.77 -68.88
CA LYS A 7 -36.39 43.36 -69.40
C LYS A 7 -35.51 42.66 -68.34
N LEU A 8 -35.79 42.91 -67.05
CA LEU A 8 -35.17 42.25 -65.89
C LEU A 8 -35.90 40.99 -65.43
N LYS A 9 -36.93 40.51 -66.16
CA LYS A 9 -37.33 39.08 -66.09
C LYS A 9 -36.19 38.25 -66.66
N VAL A 10 -35.11 38.11 -65.87
CA VAL A 10 -34.08 37.12 -66.08
C VAL A 10 -34.83 35.79 -66.11
N ARG A 11 -35.11 35.28 -67.31
CA ARG A 11 -35.41 33.86 -67.51
C ARG A 11 -34.15 33.16 -67.03
N LEU A 12 -34.13 32.79 -65.74
CA LEU A 12 -33.09 31.98 -65.16
C LEU A 12 -33.10 30.71 -66.00
N THR A 13 -32.17 30.62 -66.94
CA THR A 13 -32.07 29.44 -67.78
C THR A 13 -31.92 28.24 -66.85
N PRO A 14 -32.40 27.05 -67.22
CA PRO A 14 -32.21 25.84 -66.41
C PRO A 14 -30.76 25.65 -65.95
N ARG A 15 -29.79 26.16 -66.73
CA ARG A 15 -28.36 26.17 -66.41
C ARG A 15 -28.00 27.09 -65.23
N PHE A 16 -28.63 28.25 -65.11
CA PHE A 16 -28.41 29.18 -64.00
C PHE A 16 -29.07 28.68 -62.71
N ILE A 17 -30.28 28.11 -62.80
CA ILE A 17 -30.96 27.46 -61.66
C ILE A 17 -30.12 26.30 -61.11
N ARG A 18 -29.60 25.42 -61.98
CA ARG A 18 -28.68 24.34 -61.58
C ARG A 18 -27.40 24.85 -60.93
N LYS A 19 -26.90 26.03 -61.33
CA LYS A 19 -25.70 26.63 -60.73
C LYS A 19 -25.98 27.11 -59.30
N ILE A 20 -27.13 27.73 -59.07
CA ILE A 20 -27.58 28.14 -57.72
C ILE A 20 -27.78 26.91 -56.83
N GLN A 21 -28.50 25.89 -57.29
CA GLN A 21 -28.72 24.65 -56.53
C GLN A 21 -27.41 23.93 -56.16
N ARG A 22 -26.42 23.94 -57.06
CA ARG A 22 -25.07 23.41 -56.77
C ARG A 22 -24.33 24.22 -55.71
N ILE A 23 -24.52 25.54 -55.66
CA ILE A 23 -23.91 26.40 -54.64
C ILE A 23 -24.59 26.14 -53.30
N GLU A 24 -25.92 26.08 -53.25
CA GLU A 24 -26.69 25.76 -52.04
C GLU A 24 -26.30 24.40 -51.46
N SER A 25 -26.19 23.37 -52.31
CA SER A 25 -25.73 22.04 -51.88
C SER A 25 -24.31 22.06 -51.28
N LYS A 26 -23.39 22.85 -51.85
CA LYS A 26 -22.04 23.00 -51.31
C LYS A 26 -22.04 23.73 -49.96
N VAL A 27 -22.86 24.78 -49.81
CA VAL A 27 -22.99 25.53 -48.55
C VAL A 27 -23.57 24.63 -47.46
N ASN A 28 -24.60 23.85 -47.75
CA ASN A 28 -25.18 22.92 -46.78
C ASN A 28 -24.16 21.86 -46.32
N SER A 29 -23.40 21.28 -47.26
CA SER A 29 -22.33 20.32 -46.93
C SER A 29 -21.20 20.94 -46.09
N LEU A 30 -20.91 22.23 -46.28
CA LEU A 30 -19.95 22.98 -45.45
C LEU A 30 -20.48 23.19 -44.03
N ASN A 31 -21.76 23.55 -43.89
CA ASN A 31 -22.39 23.74 -42.58
C ASN A 31 -22.41 22.43 -41.78
N GLU A 32 -22.76 21.30 -42.40
CA GLU A 32 -22.72 19.98 -41.75
C GLU A 32 -21.32 19.62 -41.23
N LYS A 33 -20.28 19.96 -41.98
CA LYS A 33 -18.88 19.74 -41.55
C LYS A 33 -18.48 20.63 -40.38
N ILE A 34 -18.96 21.87 -40.35
CA ILE A 34 -18.72 22.81 -39.24
C ILE A 34 -19.43 22.32 -37.97
N ASP A 35 -20.68 21.88 -38.09
CA ASP A 35 -21.45 21.35 -36.95
C ASP A 35 -20.80 20.08 -36.38
N PHE A 36 -20.33 19.19 -37.25
CA PHE A 36 -19.57 18.01 -36.83
C PHE A 36 -18.28 18.39 -36.07
N ALA A 37 -17.53 19.37 -36.56
CA ALA A 37 -16.30 19.84 -35.91
C ALA A 37 -16.59 20.47 -34.53
N ASN A 38 -17.66 21.27 -34.42
CA ASN A 38 -18.07 21.90 -33.16
C ASN A 38 -18.49 20.86 -32.11
N ASN A 39 -19.27 19.84 -32.51
CA ASN A 39 -19.66 18.76 -31.61
C ASN A 39 -18.46 17.94 -31.13
N LYS A 40 -17.46 17.73 -31.99
CA LYS A 40 -16.20 17.06 -31.61
C LYS A 40 -15.36 17.92 -30.65
N LEU A 41 -15.36 19.23 -30.81
CA LEU A 41 -14.68 20.14 -29.88
C LEU A 41 -15.34 20.11 -28.48
N LEU A 42 -16.68 20.07 -28.45
CA LEU A 42 -17.44 19.99 -27.20
C LEU A 42 -17.15 18.69 -26.43
N SER A 43 -17.08 17.55 -27.11
CA SER A 43 -16.77 16.26 -26.47
C SER A 43 -15.34 16.22 -25.93
N ILE A 44 -14.38 16.83 -26.62
CA ILE A 44 -12.99 16.99 -26.13
C ILE A 44 -12.97 17.85 -24.87
N ASN A 45 -13.70 18.97 -24.83
CA ASN A 45 -13.76 19.83 -23.64
C ASN A 45 -14.39 19.13 -22.44
N ILE A 46 -15.45 18.34 -22.63
CA ILE A 46 -16.05 17.52 -21.57
C ILE A 46 -15.04 16.51 -21.03
N PHE A 47 -14.31 15.83 -21.92
CA PHE A 47 -13.26 14.89 -21.52
C PHE A 47 -12.15 15.56 -20.70
N TYR A 48 -11.65 16.71 -21.13
CA TYR A 48 -10.62 17.46 -20.41
C TYR A 48 -11.09 17.93 -19.03
N ASN A 49 -12.32 18.43 -18.90
CA ASN A 49 -12.87 18.86 -17.61
C ASN A 49 -13.02 17.69 -16.64
N ASN A 50 -13.44 16.52 -17.12
CA ASN A 50 -13.51 15.31 -16.30
C ASN A 50 -12.12 14.85 -15.86
N LEU A 51 -11.12 14.91 -16.74
CA LEU A 51 -9.73 14.59 -16.40
C LEU A 51 -9.17 15.54 -15.33
N LEU A 52 -9.42 16.86 -15.46
CA LEU A 52 -8.96 17.87 -14.52
C LEU A 52 -9.60 17.68 -13.13
N ASN A 53 -10.90 17.37 -13.08
CA ASN A 53 -11.60 17.06 -11.84
C ASN A 53 -11.02 15.80 -11.16
N ASN A 54 -10.73 14.76 -11.93
CA ASN A 54 -10.10 13.55 -11.40
C ASN A 54 -8.70 13.81 -10.84
N ILE A 55 -7.86 14.60 -11.54
CA ILE A 55 -6.54 14.99 -11.04
C ILE A 55 -6.65 15.80 -9.76
N THR A 56 -7.62 16.73 -9.68
CA THR A 56 -7.85 17.55 -8.49
C THR A 56 -8.26 16.70 -7.28
N ASN A 57 -9.13 15.71 -7.50
CA ASN A 57 -9.54 14.77 -6.46
C ASN A 57 -8.38 13.90 -5.96
N ILE A 58 -7.54 13.42 -6.87
CA ILE A 58 -6.33 12.65 -6.53
C ILE A 58 -5.37 13.51 -5.70
N ASN A 59 -5.10 14.76 -6.12
CA ASN A 59 -4.23 15.68 -5.38
C ASN A 59 -4.77 16.00 -3.98
N ASN A 60 -6.08 16.19 -3.84
CA ASN A 60 -6.71 16.41 -2.53
C ASN A 60 -6.60 15.17 -1.63
N PHE A 61 -6.76 13.96 -2.18
CA PHE A 61 -6.56 12.71 -1.45
C PHE A 61 -5.12 12.58 -0.91
N TYR A 62 -4.11 12.84 -1.74
CA TYR A 62 -2.71 12.82 -1.32
C TYR A 62 -2.40 13.89 -0.26
N LYS A 63 -2.93 15.11 -0.42
CA LYS A 63 -2.74 16.21 0.55
C LYS A 63 -3.37 15.91 1.92
N LEU A 64 -4.54 15.27 1.94
CA LEU A 64 -5.18 14.80 3.17
C LEU A 64 -4.37 13.71 3.87
N ASN A 65 -3.78 12.77 3.11
CA ASN A 65 -2.95 11.71 3.68
C ASN A 65 -1.61 12.25 4.22
N LEU A 66 -0.94 13.17 3.53
CA LEU A 66 0.29 13.81 4.02
C LEU A 66 0.09 14.57 5.33
N ASN A 67 -1.04 15.27 5.48
CA ASN A 67 -1.36 15.95 6.73
C ASN A 67 -1.66 14.97 7.88
N ARG A 68 -2.22 13.80 7.56
CA ARG A 68 -2.48 12.72 8.53
C ARG A 68 -1.18 12.05 8.98
N GLU A 69 -0.24 11.82 8.06
CA GLU A 69 1.10 11.31 8.37
C GLU A 69 1.89 12.27 9.26
N ALA A 70 1.86 13.58 8.96
CA ALA A 70 2.52 14.60 9.78
C ALA A 70 1.92 14.72 11.20
N TYR A 71 0.60 14.55 11.33
CA TYR A 71 -0.08 14.54 12.63
C TYR A 71 0.22 13.28 13.44
N ASN A 72 0.24 12.11 12.78
CA ASN A 72 0.59 10.84 13.42
C ASN A 72 2.06 10.83 13.88
N HIS A 73 3.00 11.37 13.08
CA HIS A 73 4.40 11.51 13.48
C HIS A 73 4.58 12.30 14.79
N LYS A 74 3.87 13.43 14.94
CA LYS A 74 3.90 14.23 16.17
C LYS A 74 3.31 13.53 17.40
N LEU A 75 2.39 12.59 17.21
CA LEU A 75 1.75 11.82 18.29
C LEU A 75 2.67 10.72 18.85
N TYR A 76 3.54 10.16 18.01
CA TYR A 76 4.48 9.11 18.41
C TYR A 76 5.79 9.64 19.00
N ASP A 77 6.29 10.80 18.54
CA ASP A 77 7.59 11.34 19.00
C ASP A 77 7.60 11.82 20.47
N ASN A 78 6.47 12.29 20.99
CA ASN A 78 6.41 12.88 22.35
C ASN A 78 5.91 11.91 23.44
N ASN A 79 5.39 10.75 23.06
CA ASN A 79 4.85 9.80 24.02
C ASN A 79 5.85 8.67 24.30
N LYS A 80 6.09 8.42 25.59
CA LYS A 80 6.93 7.32 26.04
C LYS A 80 6.07 6.07 26.19
N TYR A 81 6.31 5.09 25.34
CA TYR A 81 5.67 3.78 25.41
C TYR A 81 6.62 2.72 25.98
N ASN A 82 6.05 1.70 26.60
CA ASN A 82 6.70 0.42 26.81
C ASN A 82 6.28 -0.51 25.66
N ILE A 83 7.23 -0.86 24.81
CA ILE A 83 6.97 -1.55 23.55
C ILE A 83 7.50 -2.99 23.65
N ALA A 84 6.63 -3.97 23.42
CA ALA A 84 7.03 -5.34 23.18
C ALA A 84 7.34 -5.53 21.68
N ILE A 85 8.53 -6.02 21.35
CA ILE A 85 8.87 -6.48 20.01
C ILE A 85 8.88 -8.00 20.06
N VAL A 86 7.93 -8.63 19.38
CA VAL A 86 7.86 -10.08 19.24
C VAL A 86 8.37 -10.44 17.85
N LYS A 87 9.41 -11.27 17.77
CA LYS A 87 10.12 -11.54 16.52
C LYS A 87 10.40 -13.02 16.30
N CYS A 88 10.50 -13.41 15.04
CA CYS A 88 10.99 -14.73 14.66
C CYS A 88 12.45 -14.88 15.09
N THR A 89 12.86 -16.06 15.54
CA THR A 89 14.27 -16.27 15.92
C THR A 89 15.18 -16.18 14.69
N GLY A 90 16.27 -15.39 14.81
CA GLY A 90 17.22 -15.15 13.72
C GLY A 90 18.02 -16.39 13.33
N ASN A 91 18.33 -17.23 14.32
CA ASN A 91 19.14 -18.45 14.16
C ASN A 91 18.53 -19.51 13.23
N LEU A 92 17.25 -19.37 12.83
CA LEU A 92 16.60 -20.33 11.93
C LEU A 92 16.71 -19.95 10.46
N ASN A 93 16.76 -18.66 10.16
CA ASN A 93 16.75 -18.15 8.80
C ASN A 93 17.42 -16.78 8.79
N ILE A 94 18.50 -16.65 8.03
CA ILE A 94 19.22 -15.37 7.87
C ILE A 94 18.30 -14.24 7.39
N GLY A 95 17.27 -14.56 6.59
CA GLY A 95 16.26 -13.58 6.19
C GLY A 95 15.51 -12.96 7.38
N ASN A 96 15.25 -13.75 8.43
CA ASN A 96 14.64 -13.25 9.66
C ASN A 96 15.57 -12.29 10.40
N GLU A 97 16.89 -12.48 10.34
CA GLU A 97 17.83 -11.53 10.95
C GLU A 97 17.73 -10.15 10.30
N PHE A 98 17.64 -10.09 8.97
CA PHE A 98 17.46 -8.82 8.26
C PHE A 98 16.11 -8.18 8.58
N ILE A 99 15.02 -8.95 8.56
CA ILE A 99 13.68 -8.46 8.92
C ILE A 99 13.67 -7.90 10.35
N ASN A 100 14.26 -8.65 11.29
CA ASN A 100 14.33 -8.27 12.69
C ASN A 100 15.15 -6.99 12.90
N ALA A 101 16.37 -6.94 12.33
CA ALA A 101 17.25 -5.79 12.45
C ALA A 101 16.60 -4.52 11.88
N GLY A 102 16.02 -4.61 10.68
CA GLY A 102 15.36 -3.48 10.02
C GLY A 102 14.10 -3.03 10.76
N GLY A 103 13.28 -3.97 11.25
CA GLY A 103 12.10 -3.67 12.04
C GLY A 103 12.42 -3.00 13.38
N ILE A 104 13.40 -3.52 14.12
CA ILE A 104 13.87 -2.94 15.39
C ILE A 104 14.42 -1.52 15.14
N TYR A 105 15.24 -1.34 14.10
CA TYR A 105 15.77 -0.02 13.74
C TYR A 105 14.64 0.98 13.44
N LEU A 106 13.69 0.61 12.58
CA LEU A 106 12.55 1.45 12.22
C LEU A 106 11.76 1.87 13.46
N LEU A 107 11.42 0.91 14.32
CA LEU A 107 10.67 1.17 15.56
C LEU A 107 11.43 2.10 16.51
N ARG A 108 12.74 1.90 16.68
CA ARG A 108 13.57 2.76 17.54
C ARG A 108 13.71 4.19 16.99
N LYS A 109 13.65 4.37 15.66
CA LYS A 109 13.63 5.71 15.05
C LYS A 109 12.27 6.40 15.24
N ILE A 110 11.16 5.68 15.06
CA ILE A 110 9.80 6.23 15.22
C ILE A 110 9.47 6.51 16.70
N PHE A 111 9.90 5.63 17.60
CA PHE A 111 9.58 5.68 19.03
C PHE A 111 10.84 5.96 19.86
N SER A 112 11.56 7.02 19.51
CA SER A 112 12.90 7.35 20.03
C SER A 112 12.97 7.49 21.57
N ASN A 113 11.87 7.87 22.22
CA ASN A 113 11.78 8.05 23.67
C ASN A 113 11.19 6.85 24.44
N SER A 114 10.90 5.74 23.75
CA SER A 114 10.23 4.57 24.32
C SER A 114 11.20 3.51 24.87
N LYS A 115 10.69 2.62 25.72
CA LYS A 115 11.40 1.41 26.17
C LYS A 115 11.01 0.23 25.31
N PHE A 116 11.97 -0.63 25.01
CA PHE A 116 11.76 -1.80 24.15
C PHE A 116 12.09 -3.08 24.91
N TYR A 117 11.20 -4.05 24.81
CA TYR A 117 11.34 -5.40 25.37
C TYR A 117 11.25 -6.38 24.21
N GLU A 118 12.32 -7.12 23.96
CA GLU A 118 12.41 -8.02 22.82
C GLU A 118 12.13 -9.46 23.25
N TYR A 119 11.26 -10.12 22.50
CA TYR A 119 10.81 -11.49 22.72
C TYR A 119 10.92 -12.28 21.43
N GLU A 120 11.44 -13.50 21.51
CA GLU A 120 11.47 -14.40 20.37
C GLU A 120 10.34 -15.41 20.45
N PHE A 121 9.72 -15.69 19.31
CA PHE A 121 8.84 -16.84 19.15
C PHE A 121 9.29 -17.67 17.95
N LEU A 122 8.86 -18.93 17.93
CA LEU A 122 9.26 -19.89 16.91
C LEU A 122 8.55 -19.61 15.59
N ASP A 123 9.32 -19.59 14.50
CA ASP A 123 8.86 -19.28 13.15
C ASP A 123 8.52 -20.53 12.31
N SER A 124 7.72 -20.32 11.26
CA SER A 124 7.13 -21.28 10.30
C SER A 124 8.14 -21.99 9.37
N ALA A 125 9.43 -21.68 9.44
CA ALA A 125 10.43 -22.10 8.47
C ALA A 125 11.05 -23.50 8.71
N THR A 126 10.45 -24.35 9.54
CA THR A 126 11.04 -25.67 9.86
C THR A 126 10.16 -26.85 9.47
N ILE A 127 10.86 -27.89 9.02
CA ILE A 127 10.37 -29.24 8.73
C ILE A 127 9.80 -29.85 10.03
N ASP A 128 8.76 -30.68 9.90
CA ASP A 128 8.24 -31.47 11.01
C ASP A 128 9.40 -32.22 11.70
N ASN A 129 9.53 -32.06 13.03
CA ASN A 129 10.56 -32.65 13.93
C ASN A 129 11.88 -31.90 14.16
N TYR A 130 12.03 -30.65 13.72
CA TYR A 130 13.19 -29.84 14.15
C TYR A 130 13.07 -29.46 15.64
N LYS A 131 14.09 -29.78 16.45
CA LYS A 131 14.21 -29.35 17.85
C LYS A 131 15.07 -28.09 17.91
N TYR A 132 14.46 -26.99 18.35
CA TYR A 132 15.08 -25.67 18.33
C TYR A 132 16.09 -25.48 19.49
N PRO A 133 17.14 -24.67 19.28
CA PRO A 133 18.07 -24.26 20.34
C PRO A 133 17.51 -23.14 21.24
N THR A 134 16.49 -22.39 20.80
CA THR A 134 15.86 -21.29 21.56
C THR A 134 14.47 -21.69 22.08
N PRO A 135 14.13 -21.37 23.35
CA PRO A 135 12.82 -21.65 23.91
C PRO A 135 11.74 -20.80 23.23
N ALA A 136 10.55 -21.39 23.04
CA ALA A 136 9.37 -20.68 22.57
C ALA A 136 8.97 -19.55 23.54
N LEU A 137 8.20 -18.57 23.05
CA LEU A 137 7.52 -17.59 23.89
C LEU A 137 6.72 -18.32 24.99
N LEU A 138 7.09 -18.11 26.26
CA LEU A 138 6.50 -18.82 27.39
C LEU A 138 5.30 -18.03 27.94
N ASN A 139 4.39 -18.71 28.65
CA ASN A 139 3.24 -18.07 29.31
C ASN A 139 3.66 -16.94 30.28
N LYS A 140 4.87 -17.02 30.86
CA LYS A 140 5.41 -15.95 31.70
C LYS A 140 5.72 -14.68 30.88
N ASP A 141 6.16 -14.84 29.64
CA ASP A 141 6.54 -13.72 28.76
C ASP A 141 5.26 -13.02 28.29
N ILE A 142 4.22 -13.79 27.95
CA ILE A 142 2.88 -13.26 27.66
C ILE A 142 2.36 -12.39 28.81
N LYS A 143 2.40 -12.90 30.06
CA LYS A 143 1.98 -12.13 31.24
C LYS A 143 2.83 -10.87 31.44
N GLN A 144 4.12 -10.95 31.15
CA GLN A 144 5.02 -9.80 31.27
C GLN A 144 4.69 -8.72 30.23
N ILE A 145 4.39 -9.12 28.99
CA ILE A 145 3.95 -8.23 27.92
C ILE A 145 2.66 -7.52 28.35
N GLU A 146 1.63 -8.27 28.75
CA GLU A 146 0.33 -7.70 29.15
C GLU A 146 0.41 -6.75 30.35
N SER A 147 1.31 -7.01 31.29
CA SER A 147 1.42 -6.19 32.52
C SER A 147 2.31 -4.96 32.38
N ASN A 148 3.26 -4.96 31.44
CA ASN A 148 4.29 -3.92 31.37
C ASN A 148 4.33 -3.14 30.06
N CYS A 149 3.71 -3.64 28.98
CA CYS A 149 3.79 -3.02 27.67
C CYS A 149 2.46 -2.40 27.26
N ASP A 150 2.52 -1.28 26.55
CA ASP A 150 1.36 -0.58 26.01
C ASP A 150 0.97 -1.12 24.62
N ILE A 151 1.96 -1.56 23.87
CA ILE A 151 1.83 -2.02 22.49
C ILE A 151 2.81 -3.17 22.20
N MET A 152 2.36 -4.11 21.39
CA MET A 152 3.15 -5.20 20.83
C MET A 152 3.28 -5.03 19.33
N PHE A 153 4.51 -4.99 18.84
CA PHE A 153 4.83 -5.13 17.42
C PHE A 153 5.30 -6.56 17.15
N LEU A 154 4.63 -7.23 16.22
CA LEU A 154 5.02 -8.52 15.69
C LEU A 154 5.83 -8.31 14.41
N LEU A 155 7.14 -8.54 14.47
CA LEU A 155 8.00 -8.52 13.28
C LEU A 155 7.79 -9.84 12.54
N CYS A 156 7.26 -9.74 11.33
CA CYS A 156 6.75 -10.89 10.60
C CYS A 156 7.78 -11.43 9.59
N GLY A 157 7.52 -11.24 8.29
CA GLY A 157 8.02 -12.10 7.23
C GLY A 157 6.91 -13.02 6.70
N SER A 158 7.28 -14.18 6.16
CA SER A 158 6.35 -15.19 5.62
C SER A 158 5.67 -16.04 6.71
N ILE A 159 5.09 -15.40 7.72
CA ILE A 159 4.53 -16.10 8.89
C ILE A 159 3.03 -16.37 8.77
N ILE A 160 2.32 -15.78 7.79
CA ILE A 160 0.91 -16.11 7.55
C ILE A 160 0.88 -17.47 6.86
N SER A 161 0.90 -18.53 7.66
CA SER A 161 0.94 -19.92 7.21
C SER A 161 0.28 -20.83 8.24
N LEU A 162 -0.12 -22.03 7.83
CA LEU A 162 -0.66 -23.05 8.75
C LEU A 162 0.32 -23.40 9.87
N ARG A 163 1.63 -23.32 9.61
CA ARG A 163 2.68 -23.65 10.58
C ARG A 163 2.74 -22.67 11.74
N ALA A 164 2.54 -21.38 11.47
CA ALA A 164 2.53 -20.33 12.48
C ALA A 164 1.11 -19.94 12.95
N LYS A 165 0.06 -20.56 12.40
CA LYS A 165 -1.34 -20.29 12.78
C LYS A 165 -1.54 -20.29 14.30
N ASN A 166 -1.10 -21.35 14.98
CA ASN A 166 -1.36 -21.47 16.42
C ASN A 166 -0.72 -20.34 17.21
N ILE A 167 0.55 -20.00 16.93
CA ILE A 167 1.23 -18.92 17.65
C ILE A 167 0.64 -17.55 17.31
N LEU A 168 0.22 -17.31 16.07
CA LEU A 168 -0.47 -16.07 15.69
C LEU A 168 -1.79 -15.89 16.45
N PHE A 169 -2.54 -16.97 16.68
CA PHE A 169 -3.77 -16.94 17.46
C PHE A 169 -3.48 -16.80 18.96
N GLU A 170 -2.43 -17.43 19.51
CA GLU A 170 -2.06 -17.22 20.92
C GLU A 170 -1.63 -15.77 21.17
N LEU A 171 -0.79 -15.20 20.29
CA LEU A 171 -0.39 -13.80 20.37
C LEU A 171 -1.57 -12.82 20.25
N SER A 172 -2.60 -13.18 19.47
CA SER A 172 -3.80 -12.33 19.37
C SER A 172 -4.60 -12.22 20.66
N LYS A 173 -4.45 -13.18 21.60
CA LYS A 173 -5.18 -13.16 22.89
C LYS A 173 -4.61 -12.15 23.87
N ILE A 174 -3.39 -11.66 23.62
CA ILE A 174 -2.71 -10.67 24.47
C ILE A 174 -3.53 -9.37 24.48
N LYS A 175 -3.92 -8.91 25.67
CA LYS A 175 -4.86 -7.80 25.89
C LYS A 175 -4.21 -6.41 25.84
N ILE A 176 -3.36 -6.18 24.86
CA ILE A 176 -2.79 -4.86 24.55
C ILE A 176 -2.95 -4.57 23.05
N ARG A 177 -2.54 -3.38 22.59
CA ARG A 177 -2.54 -3.07 21.16
C ARG A 177 -1.53 -3.96 20.43
N LYS A 178 -1.93 -4.57 19.33
CA LYS A 178 -1.13 -5.55 18.57
C LYS A 178 -1.02 -5.11 17.11
N VAL A 179 0.20 -4.95 16.64
CA VAL A 179 0.50 -4.51 15.27
C VAL A 179 1.39 -5.53 14.59
N MET A 180 0.98 -6.02 13.42
CA MET A 180 1.83 -6.88 12.58
C MET A 180 2.60 -6.02 11.58
N LEU A 181 3.92 -6.18 11.53
CA LEU A 181 4.80 -5.44 10.62
C LEU A 181 5.47 -6.37 9.61
N GLY A 182 5.36 -6.04 8.33
CA GLY A 182 5.99 -6.79 7.24
C GLY A 182 5.38 -8.18 7.04
N ALA A 183 4.08 -8.33 7.22
CA ALA A 183 3.39 -9.61 7.15
C ALA A 183 3.25 -10.11 5.71
N SER A 184 3.46 -11.42 5.51
CA SER A 184 3.36 -12.10 4.22
C SER A 184 2.83 -13.51 4.38
N CYS A 185 2.10 -13.97 3.38
CA CYS A 185 1.83 -15.39 3.15
C CYS A 185 3.14 -16.13 2.79
N LEU A 186 3.19 -17.44 3.05
CA LEU A 186 4.35 -18.27 2.69
C LEU A 186 4.19 -18.88 1.29
N ILE A 187 3.00 -19.38 0.96
CA ILE A 187 2.72 -20.11 -0.30
C ILE A 187 1.51 -19.58 -1.07
N TYR A 188 0.72 -18.68 -0.48
CA TYR A 188 -0.42 -17.99 -1.11
C TYR A 188 -1.57 -18.92 -1.52
N ASP A 189 -1.86 -19.94 -0.71
CA ASP A 189 -2.96 -20.89 -0.94
C ASP A 189 -4.28 -20.44 -0.28
N GLU A 190 -5.36 -21.20 -0.49
CA GLU A 190 -6.67 -20.91 0.12
C GLU A 190 -6.67 -21.01 1.66
N ASN A 191 -5.75 -21.79 2.24
CA ASN A 191 -5.62 -21.87 3.70
C ASN A 191 -5.05 -20.56 4.27
N GLU A 192 -4.03 -20.01 3.63
CA GLU A 192 -3.41 -18.74 4.02
C GLU A 192 -4.32 -17.54 3.76
N LYS A 193 -5.12 -17.59 2.69
CA LYS A 193 -6.19 -16.62 2.45
C LYS A 193 -7.24 -16.65 3.55
N SER A 194 -7.70 -17.85 3.95
CA SER A 194 -8.62 -18.01 5.09
C SER A 194 -8.01 -17.52 6.41
N LEU A 195 -6.70 -17.72 6.58
CA LEU A 195 -5.94 -17.20 7.72
C LEU A 195 -5.89 -15.66 7.70
N CYS A 196 -5.65 -15.01 6.56
CA CYS A 196 -5.69 -13.55 6.44
C CYS A 196 -7.03 -12.98 6.94
N TYR A 197 -8.15 -13.53 6.47
CA TYR A 197 -9.48 -13.12 6.93
C TYR A 197 -9.69 -13.28 8.44
N SER A 198 -9.06 -14.30 9.04
CA SER A 198 -9.14 -14.50 10.49
C SER A 198 -8.28 -13.48 11.25
N LEU A 199 -7.08 -13.19 10.76
CA LEU A 199 -6.13 -12.30 11.45
C LEU A 199 -6.59 -10.84 11.47
N GLN A 200 -7.32 -10.39 10.45
CA GLN A 200 -7.77 -8.99 10.35
C GLN A 200 -8.64 -8.52 11.53
N SER A 201 -9.37 -9.43 12.18
CA SER A 201 -10.23 -9.12 13.34
C SER A 201 -9.49 -9.31 14.68
N LEU A 202 -8.32 -9.92 14.64
CA LEU A 202 -7.54 -10.32 15.81
C LEU A 202 -6.40 -9.35 16.14
N TYR A 203 -5.95 -8.58 15.13
CA TYR A 203 -4.88 -7.60 15.25
C TYR A 203 -5.42 -6.19 14.99
N ASP A 204 -4.88 -5.22 15.72
CA ASP A 204 -5.34 -3.84 15.62
C ASP A 204 -4.89 -3.20 14.31
N GLU A 205 -3.67 -3.50 13.84
CA GLU A 205 -3.14 -3.07 12.54
C GLU A 205 -2.25 -4.14 11.92
N ILE A 206 -2.29 -4.26 10.58
CA ILE A 206 -1.48 -5.21 9.82
C ILE A 206 -0.84 -4.49 8.63
N PHE A 207 0.48 -4.52 8.55
CA PHE A 207 1.25 -3.98 7.44
C PHE A 207 1.82 -5.12 6.60
N CYS A 208 1.28 -5.32 5.40
CA CYS A 208 1.68 -6.36 4.47
C CYS A 208 2.87 -5.89 3.63
N ARG A 209 3.92 -6.72 3.50
CA ARG A 209 5.14 -6.34 2.76
C ARG A 209 5.05 -6.47 1.23
N ASP A 210 3.97 -7.10 0.74
CA ASP A 210 3.77 -7.34 -0.68
C ASP A 210 2.28 -7.20 -1.05
N ASN A 211 2.03 -6.85 -2.31
CA ASN A 211 0.68 -6.57 -2.81
C ASN A 211 -0.20 -7.82 -2.91
N ILE A 212 0.40 -9.02 -3.04
CA ILE A 212 -0.35 -10.27 -3.14
C ILE A 212 -0.97 -10.55 -1.77
N THR A 213 -0.16 -10.61 -0.71
CA THR A 213 -0.63 -10.76 0.67
C THR A 213 -1.65 -9.69 1.01
N TYR A 214 -1.36 -8.41 0.72
CA TYR A 214 -2.30 -7.31 0.95
C TYR A 214 -3.66 -7.56 0.30
N SER A 215 -3.69 -8.01 -0.96
CA SER A 215 -4.93 -8.29 -1.67
C SER A 215 -5.76 -9.43 -1.06
N LEU A 216 -5.14 -10.37 -0.35
CA LEU A 216 -5.83 -11.49 0.30
C LEU A 216 -6.65 -11.06 1.53
N PHE A 217 -6.33 -9.92 2.15
CA PHE A 217 -7.11 -9.34 3.24
C PHE A 217 -8.39 -8.63 2.77
N GLY A 218 -8.54 -8.38 1.46
CA GLY A 218 -9.70 -7.67 0.91
C GLY A 218 -9.77 -6.20 1.35
N ASN A 219 -10.99 -5.65 1.46
CA ASN A 219 -11.23 -4.24 1.79
C ASN A 219 -11.26 -3.99 3.31
N SER A 220 -10.17 -4.32 4.00
CA SER A 220 -10.05 -4.15 5.46
C SER A 220 -9.43 -2.81 5.83
N PHE A 221 -10.04 -2.08 6.77
CA PHE A 221 -9.65 -0.71 7.12
C PHE A 221 -8.38 -0.62 7.97
N ASN A 222 -7.96 -1.73 8.58
CA ASN A 222 -6.80 -1.84 9.45
C ASN A 222 -5.61 -2.58 8.82
N VAL A 223 -5.68 -2.83 7.50
CA VAL A 223 -4.64 -3.51 6.75
C VAL A 223 -4.03 -2.52 5.75
N TYR A 224 -2.70 -2.49 5.66
CA TYR A 224 -1.95 -1.53 4.89
C TYR A 224 -0.92 -2.23 4.00
N SER A 225 -0.70 -1.70 2.80
CA SER A 225 0.45 -2.09 1.97
C SER A 225 1.70 -1.33 2.43
N ALA A 226 2.78 -2.06 2.64
CA ALA A 226 4.05 -1.58 3.15
C ALA A 226 5.23 -2.29 2.46
N ILE A 227 6.45 -1.88 2.77
CA ILE A 227 7.68 -2.51 2.29
C ILE A 227 8.18 -3.57 3.28
N ASP A 228 8.95 -4.54 2.79
CA ASP A 228 9.64 -5.52 3.66
C ASP A 228 10.59 -4.80 4.64
N LEU A 229 10.60 -5.26 5.89
CA LEU A 229 11.39 -4.65 6.95
C LEU A 229 12.89 -4.74 6.70
N ALA A 230 13.36 -5.73 5.93
CA ALA A 230 14.77 -5.88 5.58
C ALA A 230 15.33 -4.64 4.86
N PHE A 231 14.52 -3.87 4.12
CA PHE A 231 14.98 -2.65 3.45
C PHE A 231 15.43 -1.54 4.43
N PHE A 232 15.04 -1.62 5.70
CA PHE A 232 15.50 -0.69 6.73
C PHE A 232 16.86 -1.09 7.33
N THR A 233 17.42 -2.25 6.98
CA THR A 233 18.77 -2.65 7.43
C THR A 233 19.89 -1.88 6.74
N ASP A 234 19.70 -1.49 5.46
CA ASP A 234 20.67 -0.69 4.71
C ASP A 234 20.88 0.72 5.29
N TYR A 235 19.94 1.20 6.12
CA TYR A 235 20.10 2.44 6.87
C TYR A 235 20.99 2.27 8.11
N ILE A 236 21.15 1.05 8.62
CA ILE A 236 22.04 0.72 9.73
C ILE A 236 23.49 0.75 9.24
N SER A 237 23.78 0.13 8.09
CA SER A 237 25.16 -0.02 7.57
C SER A 237 25.81 1.29 7.14
N LYS A 238 25.04 2.35 6.87
CA LYS A 238 25.57 3.64 6.40
C LYS A 238 25.79 4.68 7.50
N ASN A 239 25.16 4.55 8.66
CA ASN A 239 25.12 5.63 9.67
C ASN A 239 25.50 5.20 11.10
N ASP A 240 25.45 3.92 11.44
CA ASP A 240 25.78 3.44 12.77
C ASP A 240 26.73 2.23 12.64
N ASN A 241 27.86 2.23 13.38
CA ASN A 241 28.80 1.11 13.48
C ASN A 241 28.16 -0.10 14.21
N TYR A 242 27.00 -0.57 13.75
CA TYR A 242 26.36 -1.77 14.25
C TYR A 242 27.06 -2.96 13.61
N ILE A 243 28.03 -3.52 14.34
CA ILE A 243 28.65 -4.79 14.00
C ILE A 243 27.56 -5.85 14.18
N CYS A 244 27.02 -6.35 13.07
CA CYS A 244 26.37 -7.64 13.05
C CYS A 244 27.42 -8.63 13.56
N ASN A 245 27.24 -9.17 14.77
CA ASN A 245 28.19 -10.12 15.36
C ASN A 245 28.14 -11.43 14.56
N TYR A 246 28.88 -11.47 13.47
CA TYR A 246 29.16 -12.67 12.72
C TYR A 246 29.93 -13.63 13.62
N GLY A 247 29.24 -14.66 14.11
CA GLY A 247 29.90 -15.86 14.60
C GLY A 247 30.55 -16.59 13.44
N GLY A 248 31.89 -16.64 13.44
CA GLY A 248 32.65 -17.66 12.71
C GLY A 248 33.27 -17.21 11.40
N GLY A 249 34.38 -16.47 11.49
CA GLY A 249 35.25 -16.20 10.35
C GLY A 249 36.46 -15.41 10.81
N VAL A 250 37.44 -16.10 11.41
CA VAL A 250 38.73 -15.53 11.76
C VAL A 250 39.35 -14.95 10.48
N CYS A 251 39.51 -13.63 10.42
CA CYS A 251 40.48 -13.05 9.52
C CYS A 251 41.85 -13.39 10.09
N VAL A 252 42.54 -14.30 9.41
CA VAL A 252 43.97 -14.53 9.64
C VAL A 252 44.69 -13.36 8.98
N ASP A 253 45.66 -12.80 9.71
CA ASP A 253 46.45 -11.61 9.41
C ASP A 253 46.97 -11.51 7.95
#